data_AF-A0A4U6U5R8-F1
#
_entry.id   AF-A0A4U6U5R8-F1
#
_cell.length_a   1.000
_cell.length_b   1.000
_cell.length_c   1.000
_cell.angle_alpha   90.00
_cell.angle_beta   90.00
_cell.angle_gamma   90.00
#
_symmetry.space_group_name_H-M   'P 1'
#
loop_
_entity.id
_entity.type
_entity.pdbx_description
1 polymer ?
#
loop_
_entity_poly.entity_id
_entity_poly.type
_entity_poly.pdbx_seq_one_letter_code
_entity_poly.pdbx_strand_id
1 'polypeptide(L)'
;MGTSVDAPAVVAEEVTDNVLGGKKVTVVFVLGGPGSGKGTQCTNIVEHFGFTHLSAGDLLRAEIKSGSENGTMIETMIKEGKIVPSEVTIKLLQEAMIKSENDKFLIDGFPRNEENRAAFENVTKISPAFVLFFDCTEEEMEKRLLGRNQVFFVINHHSIF
;
A
#
# COMPACT_ATOMS: atom_id res chain seq x y z
N MET A 1 -52.48 -5.88 19.53
CA MET A 1 -51.77 -5.19 18.43
C MET A 1 -50.30 -5.55 18.56
N GLY A 2 -49.89 -6.66 17.94
CA GLY A 2 -48.50 -7.11 17.94
C GLY A 2 -47.82 -6.64 16.66
N THR A 3 -46.73 -5.90 16.80
CA THR A 3 -45.92 -5.36 15.72
C THR A 3 -45.04 -6.45 15.13
N SER A 4 -45.23 -6.76 13.85
CA SER A 4 -44.27 -7.51 13.04
C SER A 4 -43.08 -6.61 12.73
N VAL A 5 -41.93 -6.93 13.30
CA VAL A 5 -40.64 -6.37 12.87
C VAL A 5 -40.09 -7.30 11.80
N ASP A 6 -40.11 -6.85 10.55
CA ASP A 6 -39.42 -7.50 9.46
C ASP A 6 -37.92 -7.47 9.74
N ALA A 7 -37.31 -8.64 9.80
CA ALA A 7 -35.86 -8.77 9.87
C ALA A 7 -35.26 -8.35 8.51
N PRO A 8 -34.23 -7.48 8.48
CA PRO A 8 -33.57 -7.14 7.24
C PRO A 8 -32.85 -8.38 6.69
N ALA A 9 -33.05 -8.64 5.40
CA ALA A 9 -32.37 -9.67 4.64
C ALA A 9 -30.85 -9.49 4.78
N VAL A 10 -30.19 -10.51 5.33
CA VAL A 10 -28.73 -10.65 5.27
C VAL A 10 -28.34 -10.76 3.80
N VAL A 11 -27.73 -9.70 3.28
CA VAL A 11 -27.04 -9.70 1.99
C VAL A 11 -25.86 -10.67 2.10
N ALA A 12 -25.96 -11.79 1.42
CA ALA A 12 -24.83 -12.69 1.22
C ALA A 12 -23.79 -11.94 0.38
N GLU A 13 -22.67 -11.55 0.97
CA GLU A 13 -21.50 -11.14 0.18
C GLU A 13 -21.09 -12.31 -0.72
N GLU A 14 -21.14 -12.10 -2.03
CA GLU A 14 -20.56 -13.02 -3.00
C GLU A 14 -19.08 -13.18 -2.67
N VAL A 15 -18.68 -14.38 -2.26
CA VAL A 15 -17.28 -14.75 -2.09
C VAL A 15 -16.65 -14.75 -3.48
N THR A 16 -16.08 -13.61 -3.86
CA THR A 16 -15.23 -13.50 -5.03
C THR A 16 -13.96 -14.28 -4.70
N ASP A 17 -13.76 -15.41 -5.38
CA ASP A 17 -12.51 -16.14 -5.26
C ASP A 17 -11.39 -15.25 -5.81
N ASN A 18 -10.57 -14.72 -4.91
CA ASN A 18 -9.39 -13.93 -5.22
C ASN A 18 -8.39 -14.80 -5.98
N VAL A 19 -8.50 -14.89 -7.30
CA VAL A 19 -7.65 -15.75 -8.13
C VAL A 19 -6.75 -14.90 -9.02
N LEU A 20 -5.44 -15.05 -8.85
CA LEU A 20 -4.44 -14.47 -9.74
C LEU A 20 -3.56 -15.59 -10.28
N GLY A 21 -3.51 -15.76 -11.61
CA GLY A 21 -2.72 -16.82 -12.24
C GLY A 21 -3.11 -18.25 -11.82
N GLY A 22 -4.37 -18.48 -11.43
CA GLY A 22 -4.88 -19.78 -10.99
C GLY A 22 -4.61 -20.12 -9.52
N LYS A 23 -4.02 -19.21 -8.74
CA LYS A 23 -3.80 -19.37 -7.29
C LYS A 23 -4.73 -18.45 -6.51
N LYS A 24 -5.25 -18.93 -5.37
CA LYS A 24 -5.98 -18.11 -4.41
C LYS A 24 -5.01 -17.15 -3.72
N VAL A 25 -5.26 -15.85 -3.80
CA VAL A 25 -4.40 -14.82 -3.21
C VAL A 25 -5.07 -14.10 -2.04
N THR A 26 -4.26 -13.69 -1.08
CA THR A 26 -4.66 -12.89 0.08
C THR A 26 -3.97 -11.53 0.00
N VAL A 27 -4.76 -10.46 -0.08
CA VAL A 27 -4.26 -9.09 -0.10
C VAL A 27 -4.68 -8.39 1.19
N VAL A 28 -3.73 -7.74 1.83
CA VAL A 28 -3.97 -6.87 3.00
C VAL A 28 -3.42 -5.48 2.67
N PHE A 29 -4.25 -4.46 2.77
CA PHE A 29 -3.81 -3.08 2.63
C PHE A 29 -3.20 -2.58 3.91
N VAL A 30 -2.09 -1.87 3.80
CA VAL A 30 -1.39 -1.25 4.94
C VAL A 30 -1.44 0.25 4.78
N LEU A 31 -2.12 0.89 5.72
CA LEU A 31 -2.34 2.33 5.72
C LEU A 31 -1.75 2.96 6.99
N GLY A 32 -1.36 4.23 6.88
CA GLY A 32 -0.84 5.02 8.00
C GLY A 32 0.06 6.15 7.54
N GLY A 33 0.13 7.21 8.35
CA GLY A 33 0.90 8.40 8.04
C GLY A 33 2.41 8.15 7.88
N PRO A 34 3.15 9.10 7.30
CA PRO A 34 4.61 9.05 7.30
C PRO A 34 5.13 9.08 8.75
N GLY A 35 6.06 8.18 9.09
CA GLY A 35 6.57 8.07 10.47
C GLY A 35 5.74 7.19 11.42
N SER A 36 4.57 6.68 11.00
CA SER A 36 3.72 5.79 11.84
C SER A 36 4.39 4.46 12.22
N GLY A 37 5.40 4.04 11.46
CA GLY A 37 6.13 2.79 11.68
C GLY A 37 5.65 1.61 10.82
N LYS A 38 4.69 1.85 9.90
CA LYS A 38 4.15 0.83 8.99
C LYS A 38 5.22 -0.02 8.28
N GLY A 39 6.27 0.60 7.74
CA GLY A 39 7.33 -0.13 7.05
C GLY A 39 8.08 -1.13 7.94
N THR A 40 8.36 -0.75 9.20
CA THR A 40 8.97 -1.66 10.18
C THR A 40 8.06 -2.85 10.47
N GLN A 41 6.75 -2.60 10.59
CA GLN A 41 5.78 -3.65 10.86
C GLN A 41 5.53 -4.53 9.62
N CYS A 42 5.56 -3.98 8.41
CA CYS A 42 5.56 -4.77 7.18
C CYS A 42 6.72 -5.76 7.16
N THR A 43 7.94 -5.34 7.50
CA THR A 43 9.11 -6.25 7.60
C THR A 43 8.85 -7.38 8.60
N ASN A 44 8.34 -7.06 9.80
CA ASN A 44 8.02 -8.08 10.79
C ASN A 44 6.97 -9.06 10.27
N ILE A 45 5.93 -8.58 9.58
CA ILE A 45 4.85 -9.45 9.07
C ILE A 45 5.36 -10.35 7.94
N VAL A 46 6.23 -9.83 7.07
CA VAL A 46 6.91 -10.63 6.04
C VAL A 46 7.69 -11.78 6.69
N GLU A 47 8.51 -11.48 7.70
CA GLU A 47 9.36 -12.47 8.37
C GLU A 47 8.55 -13.53 9.13
N HIS A 48 7.47 -13.14 9.84
CA HIS A 48 6.74 -14.04 10.73
C HIS A 48 5.58 -14.77 10.07
N PHE A 49 4.95 -14.18 9.04
CA PHE A 49 3.74 -14.72 8.41
C PHE A 49 3.90 -15.05 6.93
N GLY A 50 5.09 -14.81 6.36
CA GLY A 50 5.42 -15.19 4.98
C GLY A 50 4.68 -14.36 3.93
N PHE A 51 4.34 -13.12 4.23
CA PHE A 51 3.76 -12.19 3.24
C PHE A 51 4.85 -11.64 2.32
N THR A 52 4.48 -11.21 1.12
CA THR A 52 5.31 -10.36 0.26
C THR A 52 4.89 -8.91 0.43
N HIS A 53 5.84 -8.04 0.80
CA HIS A 53 5.59 -6.61 0.93
C HIS A 53 5.76 -5.89 -0.41
N LEU A 54 4.70 -5.22 -0.86
CA LEU A 54 4.64 -4.41 -2.05
C LEU A 54 4.36 -2.95 -1.66
N SER A 55 5.37 -2.09 -1.80
CA SER A 55 5.23 -0.65 -1.57
C SER A 55 4.89 0.05 -2.89
N ALA A 56 3.72 0.70 -2.96
CA ALA A 56 3.30 1.43 -4.15
C ALA A 56 4.30 2.54 -4.51
N GLY A 57 4.88 3.20 -3.49
CA GLY A 57 5.90 4.21 -3.70
C GLY A 57 7.20 3.66 -4.28
N ASP A 58 7.62 2.45 -3.88
CA ASP A 58 8.82 1.80 -4.43
C ASP A 58 8.59 1.33 -5.86
N LEU A 59 7.42 0.79 -6.17
CA LEU A 59 7.05 0.40 -7.53
C LEU A 59 7.06 1.61 -8.48
N LEU A 60 6.48 2.74 -8.06
CA LEU A 60 6.53 3.98 -8.85
C LEU A 60 7.97 4.50 -9.04
N ARG A 61 8.81 4.45 -8.00
CA ARG A 61 10.24 4.82 -8.12
C ARG A 61 11.03 3.89 -9.04
N ALA A 62 10.74 2.59 -9.00
CA ALA A 62 11.35 1.62 -9.89
C ALA A 62 10.94 1.85 -11.35
N GLU A 63 9.66 2.18 -11.58
CA GLU A 63 9.14 2.52 -12.91
C GLU A 63 9.83 3.76 -13.49
N ILE A 64 10.02 4.82 -12.69
CA ILE A 64 10.82 6.00 -13.09
C ILE A 64 12.24 5.59 -13.51
N LYS A 65 12.91 4.77 -12.68
CA LYS A 65 14.29 4.33 -12.96
C LYS A 65 14.41 3.44 -14.19
N SER A 66 13.34 2.75 -14.57
CA SER A 66 13.32 1.90 -15.77
C SER A 66 13.39 2.72 -17.07
N GLY A 67 13.06 4.02 -17.03
CA GLY A 67 12.99 4.87 -18.22
C GLY A 67 11.80 4.55 -19.13
N SER A 68 10.75 3.91 -18.60
CA SER A 68 9.54 3.60 -19.36
C SER A 68 8.81 4.88 -19.81
N GLU A 69 7.88 4.73 -20.76
CA GLU A 69 7.02 5.82 -21.23
C GLU A 69 6.26 6.49 -20.07
N ASN A 70 5.83 5.70 -19.08
CA ASN A 70 5.18 6.21 -17.87
C ASN A 70 6.17 6.85 -16.89
N GLY A 71 7.45 6.48 -16.92
CA GLY A 71 8.46 6.96 -15.98
C GLY A 71 8.56 8.48 -15.91
N THR A 72 8.60 9.16 -17.06
CA THR A 72 8.67 10.64 -17.14
C THR A 72 7.41 11.30 -16.56
N MET A 73 6.23 10.73 -16.85
CA MET A 73 4.95 11.21 -16.33
C MET A 73 4.89 11.07 -14.81
N ILE A 74 5.25 9.88 -14.30
CA ILE A 74 5.28 9.58 -12.86
C ILE A 74 6.26 10.50 -12.14
N GLU A 75 7.47 10.69 -12.68
CA GLU A 75 8.48 11.57 -12.09
C GLU A 75 7.97 13.01 -11.97
N THR A 76 7.35 13.54 -13.04
CA THR A 76 6.80 14.89 -13.06
C THR A 76 5.70 15.06 -12.00
N MET A 77 4.75 14.13 -11.94
CA MET A 77 3.66 14.19 -10.95
C MET A 77 4.17 14.12 -9.51
N ILE A 78 5.12 13.22 -9.22
CA ILE A 78 5.68 13.09 -7.88
C ILE A 78 6.44 14.36 -7.47
N LYS A 79 7.23 14.95 -8.37
CA LYS A 79 7.95 16.22 -8.11
C LYS A 79 6.99 17.37 -7.83
N GLU A 80 5.85 17.40 -8.49
CA GLU A 80 4.80 18.42 -8.29
C GLU A 80 3.90 18.13 -7.07
N GLY A 81 4.12 17.04 -6.34
CA GLY A 81 3.26 16.62 -5.23
C GLY A 81 1.87 16.16 -5.67
N LYS A 82 1.68 15.87 -6.96
CA LYS A 82 0.42 15.37 -7.53
C LYS A 82 0.28 13.87 -7.32
N ILE A 83 -0.96 13.41 -7.32
CA ILE A 83 -1.30 11.99 -7.21
C ILE A 83 -1.18 11.35 -8.60
N VAL A 84 -0.40 10.27 -8.69
CA VAL A 84 -0.30 9.45 -9.90
C VAL A 84 -1.63 8.75 -10.15
N PRO A 85 -2.12 8.67 -11.40
CA PRO A 85 -3.34 7.94 -11.74
C PRO A 85 -3.36 6.53 -11.15
N SER A 86 -4.54 6.14 -10.68
CA SER A 86 -4.72 4.89 -9.94
C SER A 86 -4.40 3.68 -10.79
N GLU A 87 -4.72 3.74 -12.08
CA GLU A 87 -4.57 2.69 -13.08
C GLU A 87 -3.11 2.31 -13.26
N VAL A 88 -2.21 3.32 -13.24
CA VAL A 88 -0.76 3.10 -13.34
C VAL A 88 -0.28 2.33 -12.11
N THR A 89 -0.72 2.73 -10.91
CA THR A 89 -0.31 2.08 -9.67
C THR A 89 -0.87 0.65 -9.57
N ILE A 90 -2.13 0.44 -9.96
CA ILE A 90 -2.78 -0.87 -9.96
C ILE A 90 -2.08 -1.83 -10.92
N LYS A 91 -1.71 -1.36 -12.13
CA LYS A 91 -0.96 -2.17 -13.09
C LYS A 91 0.39 -2.62 -12.53
N LEU A 92 1.15 -1.70 -11.93
CA LEU A 92 2.44 -2.02 -11.31
C LEU A 92 2.29 -3.03 -10.16
N LEU A 93 1.26 -2.86 -9.32
CA LEU A 93 0.95 -3.81 -8.24
C LEU A 93 0.59 -5.19 -8.81
N GLN A 94 -0.28 -5.26 -9.81
CA GLN A 94 -0.69 -6.51 -10.44
C GLN A 94 0.50 -7.24 -11.06
N GLU A 95 1.37 -6.54 -11.79
CA GLU A 95 2.60 -7.13 -12.34
C GLU A 95 3.53 -7.66 -11.26
N ALA A 96 3.69 -6.91 -10.16
CA ALA A 96 4.51 -7.33 -9.03
C ALA A 96 3.92 -8.57 -8.31
N MET A 97 2.59 -8.64 -8.18
CA MET A 97 1.89 -9.80 -7.63
C MET A 97 2.03 -11.04 -8.53
N ILE A 98 1.90 -10.88 -9.86
CA ILE A 98 2.06 -11.99 -10.82
C ILE A 98 3.50 -12.50 -10.87
N LYS A 99 4.49 -11.59 -10.79
CA LYS A 99 5.93 -11.95 -10.76
C LYS A 99 6.33 -12.61 -9.44
N SER A 100 5.56 -12.39 -8.37
CA SER A 100 5.79 -13.06 -7.10
C SER A 100 5.33 -14.51 -7.18
N GLU A 101 6.12 -15.43 -6.61
CA GLU A 101 5.71 -16.82 -6.46
C GLU A 101 4.76 -17.04 -5.27
N ASN A 102 4.59 -16.01 -4.44
CA ASN A 102 3.79 -16.01 -3.21
C ASN A 102 2.30 -15.76 -3.49
N ASP A 103 1.45 -16.10 -2.53
CA ASP A 103 0.00 -15.89 -2.57
C ASP A 103 -0.49 -14.87 -1.54
N LYS A 104 0.38 -14.38 -0.64
CA LYS A 104 0.05 -13.39 0.39
C LYS A 104 0.77 -12.07 0.16
N PHE A 105 0.02 -10.97 0.13
CA PHE A 105 0.55 -9.66 -0.22
C PHE A 105 0.15 -8.59 0.80
N LEU A 106 1.13 -7.81 1.26
CA LEU A 106 0.95 -6.56 1.99
C LEU A 106 1.16 -5.42 1.01
N ILE A 107 0.13 -4.63 0.76
CA ILE A 107 0.23 -3.47 -0.13
C ILE A 107 0.30 -2.21 0.74
N ASP A 108 1.48 -1.57 0.79
CA ASP A 108 1.74 -0.34 1.55
C ASP A 108 1.61 0.90 0.65
N GLY A 109 0.89 1.90 1.15
CA GLY A 109 0.75 3.21 0.51
C GLY A 109 -0.32 3.28 -0.57
N PHE A 110 -1.16 2.24 -0.67
CA PHE A 110 -2.33 2.13 -1.54
C PHE A 110 -3.39 1.26 -0.85
N PRO A 111 -4.70 1.53 -1.00
CA PRO A 111 -5.32 2.65 -1.71
C PRO A 111 -5.21 3.97 -0.92
N ARG A 112 -5.23 5.12 -1.62
CA ARG A 112 -5.21 6.44 -0.96
C ARG A 112 -6.59 7.03 -0.75
N ASN A 113 -7.59 6.54 -1.48
CA ASN A 113 -8.98 6.91 -1.36
C ASN A 113 -9.87 5.73 -1.78
N GLU A 114 -11.18 5.90 -1.61
CA GLU A 114 -12.16 4.87 -1.95
C GLU A 114 -12.20 4.55 -3.45
N GLU A 115 -12.00 5.55 -4.31
CA GLU A 115 -11.93 5.36 -5.76
C GLU A 115 -10.78 4.43 -6.17
N ASN A 116 -9.61 4.55 -5.52
CA ASN A 116 -8.47 3.67 -5.74
C ASN A 116 -8.77 2.24 -5.30
N ARG A 117 -9.46 2.07 -4.16
CA ARG A 117 -9.89 0.75 -3.66
C ARG A 117 -10.82 0.07 -4.66
N ALA A 118 -11.87 0.79 -5.07
CA ALA A 118 -12.85 0.29 -6.04
C ALA A 118 -12.19 -0.02 -7.40
N ALA A 119 -11.28 0.83 -7.88
CA ALA A 119 -10.53 0.58 -9.10
C ALA A 119 -9.66 -0.68 -9.00
N PHE A 120 -8.99 -0.89 -7.87
CA PHE A 120 -8.19 -2.10 -7.63
C PHE A 120 -9.04 -3.36 -7.69
N GLU A 121 -10.16 -3.41 -6.97
CA GLU A 121 -11.10 -4.55 -6.99
C GLU A 121 -11.65 -4.80 -8.39
N ASN A 122 -12.02 -3.73 -9.10
CA ASN A 122 -12.57 -3.83 -10.45
C ASN A 122 -11.57 -4.39 -11.47
N VAL A 123 -10.30 -3.96 -11.40
CA VAL A 123 -9.25 -4.37 -12.34
C VAL A 123 -8.68 -5.74 -12.00
N THR A 124 -8.39 -5.98 -10.72
CA THR A 124 -7.71 -7.21 -10.28
C THR A 124 -8.67 -8.35 -10.01
N LYS A 125 -9.96 -8.04 -9.78
CA LYS A 125 -10.97 -8.99 -9.28
C LYS A 125 -10.61 -9.60 -7.92
N ILE A 126 -9.75 -8.92 -7.16
CA ILE A 126 -9.33 -9.32 -5.82
C ILE A 126 -9.96 -8.40 -4.80
N SER A 127 -10.73 -9.00 -3.88
CA SER A 127 -11.21 -8.33 -2.68
C SER A 127 -10.14 -8.41 -1.57
N PRO A 128 -9.71 -7.28 -1.00
CA PRO A 128 -8.77 -7.27 0.13
C PRO A 128 -9.38 -7.97 1.35
N ALA A 129 -8.58 -8.76 2.07
CA ALA A 129 -9.05 -9.46 3.26
C ALA A 129 -9.39 -8.50 4.40
N PHE A 130 -8.54 -7.48 4.60
CA PHE A 130 -8.77 -6.38 5.54
C PHE A 130 -7.76 -5.25 5.30
N VAL A 131 -7.98 -4.13 6.00
CA VAL A 131 -7.05 -2.99 6.06
C VAL A 131 -6.38 -2.98 7.42
N LEU A 132 -5.05 -2.98 7.44
CA LEU A 132 -4.24 -2.75 8.63
C LEU A 132 -3.87 -1.26 8.70
N PHE A 133 -4.55 -0.53 9.59
CA PHE A 133 -4.32 0.90 9.79
C PHE A 133 -3.40 1.14 10.99
N PHE A 134 -2.24 1.75 10.73
CA PHE A 134 -1.29 2.18 11.76
C PHE A 134 -1.65 3.58 12.24
N ASP A 135 -2.41 3.62 13.34
CA ASP A 135 -2.72 4.85 14.04
C ASP A 135 -1.53 5.33 14.87
N CYS A 136 -1.17 6.60 14.69
CA CYS A 136 -0.09 7.27 15.37
C CYS A 136 -0.43 8.75 15.43
N THR A 137 -0.24 9.36 16.58
CA THR A 137 -0.41 10.79 16.80
C THR A 137 0.53 11.59 15.89
N GLU A 138 0.06 12.77 15.47
CA GLU A 138 0.84 13.69 14.63
C GLU A 138 2.16 14.09 15.31
N GLU A 139 2.12 14.41 16.61
CA GLU A 139 3.31 14.75 17.42
C GLU A 139 4.38 13.65 17.34
N GLU A 140 4.01 12.38 17.49
CA GLU A 140 4.92 11.24 17.42
C GLU A 140 5.43 11.01 16.00
N MET A 141 4.57 11.18 14.99
CA MET A 141 4.97 11.09 13.58
C MET A 141 6.00 12.17 13.25
N GLU A 142 5.75 13.43 13.62
CA GLU A 142 6.67 14.56 13.46
C GLU A 142 7.99 14.30 14.18
N LYS A 143 7.95 13.92 15.45
CA LYS A 143 9.14 13.58 16.24
C LYS A 143 9.99 12.51 15.56
N ARG A 144 9.37 11.47 15.00
CA ARG A 144 10.07 10.40 14.26
C ARG A 144 10.63 10.87 12.93
N LEU A 145 9.92 11.73 12.21
CA LEU A 145 10.38 12.30 10.94
C LEU A 145 11.58 13.24 11.16
N LEU A 146 11.51 14.10 12.18
CA LEU A 146 12.61 14.97 12.58
C LEU A 146 13.82 14.17 13.08
N GLY A 147 13.59 13.08 13.83
CA GLY A 147 14.65 12.15 14.25
C GLY A 147 15.33 11.42 13.09
N ARG A 148 14.59 11.08 12.02
CA ARG A 148 15.17 10.46 10.80
C ARG A 148 16.06 11.43 10.02
N ASN A 149 15.70 12.71 9.95
CA ASN A 149 16.52 13.72 9.25
C ASN A 149 17.83 14.06 9.98
N GLN A 150 17.95 13.77 11.28
CA GLN A 150 19.21 13.93 12.00
C GLN A 150 20.30 12.97 11.52
N VAL A 151 19.96 11.79 10.98
CA VAL A 151 20.97 10.86 10.44
C VAL A 151 21.66 11.43 9.19
N PHE A 152 21.03 12.37 8.46
CA PHE A 152 21.67 13.05 7.33
C PHE A 152 22.54 14.25 7.74
N PHE A 153 22.36 14.79 8.96
CA PHE A 153 23.15 15.92 9.46
C PHE A 153 24.32 15.49 10.38
N VAL A 154 24.36 14.22 10.82
CA VAL A 154 25.41 13.68 11.70
C VAL A 154 26.51 12.94 10.92
N ILE A 155 26.75 13.34 9.66
CA ILE A 155 27.98 12.97 8.92
C ILE A 155 28.69 14.23 8.41
N ASN A 156 29.05 15.15 9.32
CA ASN A 156 30.21 16.04 9.16
C ASN A 156 30.49 16.83 10.45
N HIS A 157 30.90 16.12 11.50
CA HIS A 157 31.54 16.76 12.65
C HIS A 157 32.82 16.01 13.05
N HIS A 158 33.78 15.95 12.12
CA HIS A 158 35.19 15.84 12.52
C HIS A 158 36.16 16.31 11.44
N SER A 159 37.06 17.23 11.84
CA SER A 159 38.19 17.81 11.10
C SER A 159 37.76 18.95 10.16
N ILE A 160 38.27 20.18 10.22
CA ILE A 160 39.57 20.72 10.65
C ILE A 160 39.32 22.14 11.21
N PHE A 161 40.23 22.60 12.08
CA PHE A 161 40.40 24.00 12.48
C PHE A 161 40.34 25.00 11.32
#